data_AF-A0A6A5UDG7-F1
#
_entry.id   AF-A0A6A5UDG7-F1
#
_cell.length_a   1.000
_cell.length_b   1.000
_cell.length_c   1.000
_cell.angle_alpha   90.00
_cell.angle_beta   90.00
_cell.angle_gamma   90.00
#
_symmetry.space_group_name_H-M   'P 1'
#
loop_
_entity.id
_entity.type
_entity.pdbx_description
1 polymer ?
#
loop_
_entity_poly.entity_id
_entity_poly.type
_entity_poly.pdbx_seq_one_letter_code
_entity_poly.pdbx_strand_id
1 'polypeptide(L)'
;MSYQLPAQEDVTNTYMANQMVAWLIKNRLIAGQLEGETARVWNTILQIEFPAADGYATGPETQIAGRRADLFTAHIVFGNQAQEFKFLIVECKRPALEGQNQVWEAAGSQLSTYLSGIANTRPSGRKFGAVAVGKVV
;
A
#
# COMPACT_ATOMS: atom_id res chain seq x y z
N MET A 1 -0.45 24.10 4.14
CA MET A 1 -1.19 23.43 5.24
C MET A 1 -0.42 22.17 5.58
N SER A 2 -0.13 21.92 6.87
CA SER A 2 0.45 20.65 7.30
C SER A 2 -0.61 19.55 7.17
N TYR A 3 -0.31 18.48 6.45
CA TYR A 3 -1.17 17.29 6.44
C TYR A 3 -1.13 16.69 7.85
N GLN A 4 -2.18 16.88 8.65
CA GLN A 4 -2.38 16.13 9.89
C GLN A 4 -3.19 14.89 9.53
N LEU A 5 -2.56 13.72 9.64
CA LEU A 5 -3.30 12.46 9.60
C LEU A 5 -4.23 12.38 10.82
N PRO A 6 -5.39 11.71 10.70
CA PRO A 6 -6.22 11.42 11.86
C PRO A 6 -5.41 10.60 12.87
N ALA A 7 -5.63 10.85 14.17
CA ALA A 7 -5.02 10.04 15.22
C ALA A 7 -5.42 8.57 15.02
N GLN A 8 -4.49 7.64 15.22
CA GLN A 8 -4.74 6.21 15.10
C GLN A 8 -5.95 5.79 15.97
N GLU A 9 -7.03 5.36 15.32
CA GLU A 9 -8.23 4.83 15.98
C GLU A 9 -7.99 3.34 16.31
N ASP A 10 -8.02 3.01 17.61
CA ASP A 10 -7.96 1.68 18.24
C ASP A 10 -7.01 0.63 17.63
N VAL A 11 -5.98 0.24 18.37
CA VAL A 11 -5.05 -0.84 17.96
C VAL A 11 -5.67 -2.24 18.02
N THR A 12 -6.76 -2.43 18.76
CA THR A 12 -7.38 -3.75 18.95
C THR A 12 -8.15 -4.17 17.70
N ASN A 13 -8.08 -5.46 17.34
CA ASN A 13 -8.64 -6.02 16.09
C ASN A 13 -8.11 -5.41 14.77
N THR A 14 -6.92 -4.81 14.79
CA THR A 14 -6.23 -4.34 13.57
C THR A 14 -4.99 -5.19 13.28
N TYR A 15 -4.33 -4.97 12.14
CA TYR A 15 -3.02 -5.55 11.81
C TYR A 15 -1.97 -5.33 12.93
N MET A 16 -2.12 -4.33 13.79
CA MET A 16 -1.23 -4.06 14.93
C MET A 16 -1.30 -5.12 16.02
N ALA A 17 -2.38 -5.90 16.09
CA ALA A 17 -2.48 -7.05 16.98
C ALA A 17 -1.54 -8.20 16.57
N ASN A 18 -1.10 -8.22 15.31
CA ASN A 18 -0.12 -9.18 14.83
C ASN A 18 1.28 -8.79 15.33
N GLN A 19 1.88 -9.64 16.18
CA GLN A 19 3.18 -9.38 16.80
C GLN A 19 4.31 -9.17 15.77
N MET A 20 4.27 -9.88 14.63
CA MET A 20 5.26 -9.70 13.56
C MET A 20 5.13 -8.32 12.93
N VAL A 21 3.91 -7.90 12.60
CA VAL A 21 3.65 -6.57 12.01
C VAL A 21 4.03 -5.46 12.98
N ALA A 22 3.63 -5.57 14.25
CA ALA A 22 4.00 -4.62 15.29
C ALA A 22 5.53 -4.50 15.44
N TRP A 23 6.24 -5.64 15.40
CA TRP A 23 7.71 -5.64 15.45
C TRP A 23 8.32 -4.98 14.22
N LEU A 24 7.83 -5.27 13.01
CA LEU A 24 8.31 -4.65 11.78
C LEU A 24 8.15 -3.14 11.80
N ILE A 25 6.95 -2.66 12.14
CA ILE A 25 6.66 -1.23 12.27
C ILE A 25 7.65 -0.57 13.25
N LYS A 26 7.81 -1.15 14.44
CA LYS A 26 8.69 -0.60 15.48
C LYS A 26 10.17 -0.55 15.06
N ASN A 27 10.66 -1.53 14.30
CA ASN A 27 12.09 -1.72 14.08
C ASN A 27 12.56 -1.39 12.66
N ARG A 28 11.65 -1.10 11.73
CA ARG A 28 11.97 -0.91 10.30
C ARG A 28 11.41 0.37 9.72
N LEU A 29 10.35 0.92 10.30
CA LEU A 29 9.87 2.26 9.97
C LEU A 29 10.55 3.29 10.88
N ILE A 30 11.89 3.32 10.84
CA ILE A 30 12.72 4.23 11.63
C ILE A 30 13.64 5.05 10.72
N ALA A 31 14.06 6.23 11.19
CA ALA A 31 15.00 7.08 10.47
C ALA A 31 16.28 6.32 10.09
N GLY A 32 16.75 6.52 8.86
CA GLY A 32 17.93 5.84 8.29
C GLY A 32 17.62 4.56 7.51
N GLN A 33 16.40 4.01 7.61
CA GLN A 33 16.00 2.87 6.79
C GLN A 33 15.63 3.28 5.37
N LEU A 34 15.76 2.34 4.43
CA LEU A 34 15.45 2.54 3.02
C LEU A 34 13.93 2.43 2.76
N GLU A 35 13.50 2.93 1.61
CA GLU A 35 12.10 2.82 1.13
C GLU A 35 11.62 1.37 1.06
N GLY A 36 12.51 0.44 0.71
CA GLY A 36 12.22 -0.99 0.68
C GLY A 36 11.75 -1.57 2.02
N GLU A 37 12.15 -1.00 3.16
CA GLU A 37 11.61 -1.42 4.46
C GLU A 37 10.16 -0.97 4.66
N THR A 38 9.79 0.20 4.12
CA THR A 38 8.39 0.65 4.10
C THR A 38 7.55 -0.28 3.24
N ALA A 39 8.05 -0.62 2.04
CA ALA A 39 7.41 -1.61 1.18
C ALA A 39 7.30 -3.00 1.84
N ARG A 40 8.33 -3.44 2.57
CA ARG A 40 8.30 -4.74 3.28
C ARG A 40 7.24 -4.79 4.36
N VAL A 41 7.11 -3.73 5.16
CA VAL A 41 6.06 -3.65 6.19
C VAL A 41 4.68 -3.66 5.56
N TRP A 42 4.45 -2.83 4.54
CA TRP A 42 3.16 -2.77 3.85
C TRP A 42 2.81 -4.06 3.14
N ASN A 43 3.75 -4.71 2.45
CA ASN A 43 3.53 -6.01 1.83
C ASN A 43 3.12 -7.06 2.87
N THR A 44 3.71 -7.02 4.07
CA THR A 44 3.35 -7.93 5.17
C THR A 44 1.92 -7.68 5.64
N ILE A 45 1.52 -6.41 5.84
CA ILE A 45 0.15 -6.04 6.22
C ILE A 45 -0.84 -6.50 5.15
N LEU A 46 -0.57 -6.19 3.87
CA LEU A 46 -1.47 -6.51 2.77
C LEU A 46 -1.67 -8.02 2.58
N GLN A 47 -0.64 -8.84 2.80
CA GLN A 47 -0.80 -10.30 2.71
C GLN A 47 -1.62 -10.90 3.86
N ILE A 48 -1.69 -10.23 5.01
CA ILE A 48 -2.52 -10.64 6.14
C ILE A 48 -3.98 -10.24 5.89
N GLU A 49 -4.20 -8.99 5.48
CA GLU A 49 -5.55 -8.43 5.27
C GLU A 49 -6.20 -8.92 3.97
N PHE A 50 -5.39 -9.29 2.97
CA PHE A 50 -5.84 -9.82 1.68
C PHE A 50 -5.16 -11.17 1.40
N PRO A 51 -5.59 -12.25 2.09
CA PRO A 51 -4.93 -13.54 2.01
C PRO A 51 -5.22 -14.26 0.68
N ALA A 52 -4.27 -15.08 0.25
CA ALA A 52 -4.41 -15.91 -0.95
C ALA A 52 -5.55 -16.92 -0.86
N ALA A 53 -5.91 -17.36 0.35
CA ALA A 53 -7.05 -18.25 0.58
C ALA A 53 -8.38 -17.64 0.12
N ASP A 54 -8.48 -16.30 0.12
CA ASP A 54 -9.67 -15.55 -0.30
C ASP A 54 -9.55 -15.04 -1.75
N GLY A 55 -8.56 -15.53 -2.50
CA GLY A 55 -8.35 -15.17 -3.91
C GLY A 55 -7.54 -13.90 -4.13
N TYR A 56 -6.88 -13.37 -3.10
CA TYR A 56 -6.06 -12.16 -3.23
C TYR A 56 -4.59 -12.44 -3.48
N ALA A 57 -3.91 -11.50 -4.16
CA ALA A 57 -2.47 -11.55 -4.35
C ALA A 57 -1.89 -10.14 -4.21
N THR A 58 -0.83 -10.00 -3.42
CA THR A 58 -0.02 -8.78 -3.34
C THR A 58 1.31 -9.01 -4.03
N GLY A 59 1.66 -8.13 -4.96
CA GLY A 59 2.89 -8.23 -5.74
C GLY A 59 3.78 -6.99 -5.60
N PRO A 60 5.11 -7.16 -5.69
CA PRO A 60 6.02 -6.03 -5.83
C PRO A 60 5.90 -5.42 -7.23
N GLU A 61 6.22 -4.12 -7.34
CA GLU A 61 6.63 -3.45 -8.58
C GLU A 61 5.86 -3.85 -9.84
N THR A 62 4.73 -3.20 -10.09
CA THR A 62 4.05 -3.29 -11.39
C THR A 62 4.31 -2.03 -12.21
N GLN A 63 4.62 -2.21 -13.49
CA GLN A 63 4.74 -1.08 -14.42
C GLN A 63 3.33 -0.63 -14.82
N ILE A 64 2.94 0.56 -14.37
CA ILE A 64 1.69 1.21 -14.73
C ILE A 64 2.04 2.54 -15.39
N ALA A 65 1.55 2.75 -16.61
CA ALA A 65 1.77 3.99 -17.37
C ALA A 65 3.24 4.42 -17.45
N GLY A 66 4.17 3.45 -17.58
CA GLY A 66 5.61 3.72 -17.70
C GLY A 66 6.34 4.00 -16.38
N ARG A 67 5.66 3.94 -15.23
CA ARG A 67 6.22 4.14 -13.88
C ARG A 67 6.01 2.88 -13.02
N ARG A 68 6.86 2.67 -12.02
CA ARG A 68 6.78 1.49 -11.12
C ARG A 68 6.07 1.91 -9.83
N ALA A 69 4.90 1.32 -9.60
CA ALA A 69 4.25 1.43 -8.30
C ALA A 69 4.89 0.43 -7.34
N ASP A 70 5.12 0.82 -6.09
CA ASP A 70 5.88 -0.01 -5.14
C ASP A 70 5.19 -1.34 -4.84
N LEU A 71 3.88 -1.30 -4.58
CA LEU A 71 3.06 -2.48 -4.32
C LEU A 71 1.68 -2.36 -4.98
N PHE A 72 1.12 -3.52 -5.32
CA PHE A 72 -0.29 -3.62 -5.70
C PHE A 72 -0.94 -4.85 -5.06
N THR A 73 -2.24 -4.77 -4.80
CA THR A 73 -3.07 -5.92 -4.45
C THR A 73 -4.14 -6.12 -5.52
N ALA A 74 -4.25 -7.38 -5.96
CA ALA A 74 -5.26 -7.83 -6.90
C ALA A 74 -6.18 -8.87 -6.27
N HIS A 75 -7.42 -8.92 -6.74
CA HIS A 75 -8.33 -10.03 -6.52
C HIS A 75 -8.36 -10.88 -7.79
N ILE A 76 -8.14 -12.18 -7.65
CA ILE A 76 -8.16 -13.16 -8.73
C ILE A 76 -9.42 -14.00 -8.58
N VAL A 77 -10.33 -13.89 -9.56
CA VAL A 77 -11.56 -14.66 -9.59
C VAL A 77 -11.39 -15.82 -10.56
N PHE A 78 -11.57 -17.04 -10.05
CA PHE A 78 -11.52 -18.27 -10.84
C PHE A 78 -12.92 -18.61 -11.36
N GLY A 79 -13.09 -18.58 -12.68
CA GLY A 79 -14.26 -19.07 -13.40
C GLY A 79 -13.82 -19.90 -14.62
N ASN A 80 -14.51 -19.78 -15.76
CA ASN A 80 -14.07 -20.44 -17.00
C ASN A 80 -12.69 -19.95 -17.49
N GLN A 81 -12.35 -18.70 -17.18
CA GLN A 81 -11.00 -18.13 -17.33
C GLN A 81 -10.69 -17.34 -16.07
N ALA A 82 -9.45 -17.43 -15.58
CA ALA A 82 -8.99 -16.63 -14.45
C ALA A 82 -8.92 -15.15 -14.84
N GLN A 83 -9.46 -14.28 -13.99
CA GLN A 83 -9.44 -12.84 -14.19
C GLN A 83 -8.79 -12.15 -12.98
N GLU A 84 -7.79 -11.32 -13.26
CA GLU A 84 -7.08 -10.53 -12.25
C GLU A 84 -7.60 -9.09 -12.22
N PHE A 85 -8.00 -8.63 -11.04
CA PHE A 85 -8.52 -7.29 -10.79
C PHE A 85 -7.61 -6.56 -9.80
N LYS A 86 -6.67 -5.75 -10.31
CA LYS A 86 -5.88 -4.82 -9.49
C LYS A 86 -6.80 -3.74 -8.93
N PHE A 87 -6.92 -3.64 -7.61
CA PHE A 87 -7.85 -2.71 -6.96
C PHE A 87 -7.17 -1.79 -5.95
N LEU A 88 -5.99 -2.14 -5.44
CA LEU A 88 -5.25 -1.32 -4.49
C LEU A 88 -3.81 -1.10 -4.98
N ILE A 89 -3.35 0.14 -4.95
CA ILE A 89 -1.95 0.53 -5.15
C ILE A 89 -1.43 1.20 -3.89
N VAL A 90 -0.21 0.85 -3.49
CA VAL A 90 0.48 1.53 -2.39
C VAL A 90 1.77 2.13 -2.93
N GLU A 91 1.91 3.45 -2.75
CA GLU A 91 3.15 4.17 -3.00
C GLU A 91 3.89 4.33 -1.68
N CYS A 92 5.08 3.75 -1.58
CA CYS A 92 5.94 3.79 -0.42
C CYS A 92 6.99 4.90 -0.56
N LYS A 93 7.33 5.51 0.56
CA LYS A 93 8.43 6.46 0.69
C LYS A 93 9.22 6.15 1.93
N ARG A 94 10.54 6.35 1.87
CA ARG A 94 11.45 6.09 3.00
C ARG A 94 11.02 6.83 4.28
N PRO A 95 11.22 6.24 5.48
CA PRO A 95 10.74 6.83 6.74
C PRO A 95 11.29 8.22 7.05
N ALA A 96 12.52 8.53 6.62
CA ALA A 96 13.14 9.84 6.85
C ALA A 96 12.40 11.03 6.17
N LEU A 97 11.43 10.74 5.30
CA LEU A 97 10.59 11.74 4.64
C LEU A 97 9.27 12.03 5.37
N GLU A 98 9.05 11.36 6.50
CA GLU A 98 7.90 11.61 7.38
C GLU A 98 7.82 13.10 7.76
N GLY A 99 6.61 13.68 7.72
CA GLY A 99 6.33 15.09 7.99
C GLY A 99 6.62 16.07 6.85
N GLN A 100 7.19 15.64 5.72
CA GLN A 100 7.44 16.52 4.57
C GLN A 100 6.20 16.61 3.66
N ASN A 101 5.43 17.69 3.75
CA ASN A 101 4.19 17.88 2.96
C ASN A 101 4.40 17.68 1.45
N GLN A 102 5.52 18.16 0.91
CA GLN A 102 5.85 18.02 -0.52
C GLN A 102 5.96 16.55 -0.95
N VAL A 103 6.40 15.66 -0.06
CA VAL A 103 6.51 14.22 -0.34
C VAL A 103 5.13 13.60 -0.43
N TRP A 104 4.21 13.98 0.46
CA TRP A 104 2.81 13.55 0.42
C TRP A 104 2.10 14.02 -0.86
N GLU A 105 2.27 15.29 -1.24
CA GLU A 105 1.69 15.85 -2.47
C GLU A 105 2.23 15.15 -3.72
N ALA A 106 3.56 14.96 -3.80
CA ALA A 106 4.19 14.28 -4.92
C ALA A 106 3.76 12.81 -5.03
N ALA A 107 3.75 12.08 -3.91
CA ALA A 107 3.32 10.68 -3.88
C ALA A 107 1.82 10.55 -4.21
N GLY A 108 0.97 11.46 -3.72
CA GLY A 108 -0.45 11.49 -4.08
C GLY A 108 -0.68 11.73 -5.58
N SER A 109 0.10 12.63 -6.19
CA SER A 109 0.05 12.87 -7.64
C SER A 109 0.52 11.65 -8.45
N GLN A 110 1.59 10.98 -8.01
CA GLN A 110 2.06 9.72 -8.61
C GLN A 110 0.97 8.64 -8.51
N LEU A 111 0.39 8.47 -7.32
CA LEU A 111 -0.67 7.50 -7.06
C LEU A 111 -1.91 7.72 -7.93
N SER A 112 -2.33 8.97 -8.11
CA SER A 112 -3.42 9.33 -9.02
C SER A 112 -3.15 8.89 -10.46
N THR A 113 -1.89 9.04 -10.93
CA THR A 113 -1.46 8.57 -12.25
C THR A 113 -1.50 7.05 -12.36
N TYR A 114 -1.14 6.31 -11.30
CA TYR A 114 -1.26 4.85 -11.31
C TYR A 114 -2.71 4.39 -11.38
N LEU A 115 -3.58 4.99 -10.57
CA LEU A 115 -5.00 4.60 -10.51
C LEU A 115 -5.74 4.84 -11.84
N SER A 116 -5.35 5.88 -12.59
CA SER A 116 -5.88 6.13 -13.93
C SER A 116 -5.35 5.14 -14.98
N GLY A 117 -4.11 4.66 -14.81
CA GLY A 117 -3.48 3.68 -15.70
C GLY A 117 -3.94 2.23 -15.49
N ILE A 118 -4.55 1.90 -14.35
CA ILE A 118 -5.17 0.58 -14.13
C ILE A 118 -6.44 0.52 -14.97
N ALA A 119 -6.56 -0.50 -15.83
CA ALA A 119 -7.77 -0.71 -16.61
C ALA A 119 -9.00 -0.82 -15.68
N ASN A 120 -10.15 -0.30 -16.11
CA ASN A 120 -11.43 -0.54 -15.44
C ASN A 120 -11.87 -1.99 -15.72
N THR A 121 -11.12 -2.96 -15.19
CA THR A 121 -11.34 -4.39 -15.42
C THR A 121 -12.65 -4.87 -14.81
N ARG A 122 -13.23 -4.11 -13.87
CA ARG A 122 -14.59 -4.29 -13.37
C ARG A 122 -15.40 -2.99 -13.53
N PRO A 123 -16.55 -3.01 -14.24
CA PRO A 123 -17.41 -1.82 -14.42
C PRO A 123 -17.89 -1.18 -13.11
N SER A 124 -17.95 -1.94 -12.02
CA SER A 124 -18.35 -1.51 -10.68
C SER A 124 -17.22 -1.57 -9.64
N GLY A 125 -15.99 -1.88 -10.06
CA GLY A 125 -14.86 -2.08 -9.16
C GLY A 125 -14.30 -0.75 -8.66
N ARG A 126 -14.43 -0.47 -7.35
CA ARG A 126 -13.71 0.64 -6.73
C ARG A 126 -12.20 0.35 -6.77
N LYS A 127 -11.44 1.40 -7.05
CA LYS A 127 -9.98 1.40 -6.94
C LYS A 127 -9.59 2.24 -5.73
N PHE A 128 -8.54 1.82 -5.05
CA PHE A 128 -8.04 2.44 -3.85
C PHE A 128 -6.55 2.71 -3.99
N GLY A 129 -6.09 3.79 -3.38
CA GLY A 129 -4.70 4.13 -3.31
C GLY A 129 -4.31 4.47 -1.88
N ALA A 130 -3.11 4.08 -1.48
CA ALA A 130 -2.50 4.49 -0.23
C ALA A 130 -1.10 5.08 -0.48
N VAL A 131 -0.77 6.12 0.28
CA VAL A 131 0.60 6.63 0.38
C VAL A 131 1.13 6.25 1.75
N ALA A 132 2.29 5.61 1.76
CA ALA A 132 2.95 5.08 2.93
C ALA A 132 4.31 5.76 3.13
N VAL A 133 4.44 6.65 4.11
CA VAL A 133 5.69 7.37 4.40
C VAL A 133 6.18 7.02 5.81
N GLY A 134 7.07 6.05 5.95
CA GLY A 134 7.51 5.64 7.29
C GLY A 134 6.36 5.18 8.18
N LYS A 135 6.35 5.59 9.44
CA LYS A 135 5.43 5.07 10.46
C LYS A 135 4.10 5.82 10.51
N VAL A 136 4.08 7.09 10.07
CA VAL A 136 3.11 8.14 10.44
C VAL A 136 1.90 7.61 11.22
N VAL A 137 2.08 7.63 12.54
CA VAL A 137 1.08 7.30 13.55
C VAL A 137 0.38 8.56 14.04
#